data_AF-A0A4D9D9V9-F1
#
_entry.id   AF-A0A4D9D9V9-F1
#
_cell.length_a   1.000
_cell.length_b   1.000
_cell.length_c   1.000
_cell.angle_alpha   90.00
_cell.angle_beta   90.00
_cell.angle_gamma   90.00
#
_symmetry.space_group_name_H-M   'P 1'
#
loop_
_entity.id
_entity.type
_entity.pdbx_description
1 polymer ?
#
loop_
_entity_poly.entity_id
_entity_poly.type
_entity_poly.pdbx_seq_one_letter_code
_entity_poly.pdbx_strand_id
1 'polypeptide(L)'
;MRVHPLPLLFLIALGVISSTQASTLSSFTSSTVASSSSMAAVPAANQAGLLLKVQEAIKAGLPDKALADTVKSEVSHAMGADSEPDSLKEMHDGIVYKFLVNGEWRKSTSGRTISNLTPYDETICYEVQACTREEIDEAYATAHAAQRVWAKTPIWKRAELLHKAATVLRQYAALIATPVLREVGKNRKSAYDEVVRTAELLDFAAEEGVRINGEVMSSDAWVGQKRNKLAIVERVPVGVVLCIPPFNYPINLCGSKIGPALIAGNAVVVKTPTQGAVSTLHLGAAFKIAGAPPGLVNVVTGKGSEIGDYLVQHPGANLISFTGGATGIDVSKKAGMVPLQMELGGKDACIVLPDADLELASTAIVKGGFSYSGQRCTAVKIVFATAEIADALLEKVLAKLAKLTIGHPEENADITAVINKKSADYIESLVMDAESKGATLTTPYKRVGNLIHPLIIDHVKENMKLHWEEPFGPVLPFVRVGDAAEAVTLANKSSMGLQGCVFTQDINRAILVANELAAGTIQINGPPARGPDHFPFTGFKDSGIGAQGIKYSIESMSKVKSFVINLPEAAHPQGH
;
A
#
# COMPACT_ATOMS: atom_id res chain seq x y z
N MET A 1 23.29 -5.86 -17.14
CA MET A 1 23.57 -4.86 -18.19
C MET A 1 23.73 -3.51 -17.52
N ARG A 2 24.88 -2.83 -17.70
CA ARG A 2 25.13 -1.50 -17.14
C ARG A 2 24.18 -0.51 -17.83
N VAL A 3 23.35 0.18 -17.05
CA VAL A 3 22.42 1.20 -17.56
C VAL A 3 23.23 2.43 -17.92
N HIS A 4 23.37 2.71 -19.21
CA HIS A 4 23.95 3.97 -19.69
C HIS A 4 22.92 5.10 -19.54
N PRO A 5 23.36 6.33 -19.20
CA PRO A 5 22.44 7.45 -19.03
C PRO A 5 21.89 7.88 -20.40
N LEU A 6 20.66 7.46 -20.71
CA LEU A 6 19.91 7.85 -21.91
C LEU A 6 19.83 9.37 -22.20
N PRO A 7 19.83 10.31 -21.21
CA PRO A 7 19.68 11.73 -21.49
C PRO A 7 20.84 12.35 -22.30
N LEU A 8 22.08 11.88 -22.09
CA LEU A 8 23.26 12.45 -22.74
C LEU A 8 23.48 11.95 -24.16
N LEU A 9 23.14 10.68 -24.43
CA LEU A 9 23.22 10.09 -25.77
C LEU A 9 22.26 10.76 -26.77
N PHE A 10 21.12 11.26 -26.30
CA PHE A 10 20.15 11.99 -27.13
C PHE A 10 20.65 13.40 -27.51
N LEU A 11 21.29 14.10 -26.57
CA LEU A 11 21.92 15.41 -26.84
C LEU A 11 23.13 15.29 -27.77
N ILE A 12 23.87 14.18 -27.70
CA ILE A 12 24.93 13.84 -28.66
C ILE A 12 24.32 13.54 -30.04
N ALA A 13 23.24 12.75 -30.11
CA ALA A 13 22.56 12.41 -31.36
C ALA A 13 21.93 13.63 -32.08
N LEU A 14 21.57 14.67 -31.32
CA LEU A 14 21.08 15.95 -31.84
C LEU A 14 22.21 17.00 -32.07
N GLY A 15 23.48 16.64 -31.83
CA GLY A 15 24.64 17.51 -32.06
C GLY A 15 24.78 18.68 -31.08
N VAL A 16 24.11 18.62 -29.92
CA VAL A 16 24.02 19.73 -28.95
C VAL A 16 25.22 19.80 -28.01
N ILE A 17 25.86 18.66 -27.73
CA ILE A 17 27.08 18.56 -26.91
C ILE A 17 28.10 17.64 -27.59
N SER A 18 29.38 17.93 -27.42
CA SER A 18 30.45 17.03 -27.91
C SER A 18 30.55 15.76 -27.05
N SER A 19 31.11 14.70 -27.61
CA SER A 19 31.42 13.46 -26.86
C SER A 19 32.29 13.73 -25.61
N THR A 20 33.13 14.77 -25.68
CA THR A 20 34.02 15.20 -24.61
C THR A 20 33.28 15.95 -23.49
N GLN A 21 32.27 16.75 -23.82
CA GLN A 21 31.38 17.39 -22.82
C GLN A 21 30.49 16.34 -22.13
N ALA A 22 30.05 15.34 -22.89
CA ALA A 22 29.25 14.25 -22.35
C ALA A 22 30.01 13.38 -21.34
N SER A 23 31.31 13.14 -21.55
CA SER A 23 32.13 12.38 -20.59
C SER A 23 32.33 13.15 -19.28
N THR A 24 32.52 14.47 -19.34
CA THR A 24 32.64 15.33 -18.14
C THR A 24 31.33 15.40 -17.35
N LEU A 25 30.18 15.48 -18.02
CA LEU A 25 28.86 15.42 -17.36
C LEU A 25 28.53 14.01 -16.81
N SER A 26 29.06 12.95 -17.44
CA SER A 26 28.88 11.58 -16.94
C SER A 26 29.66 11.28 -15.66
N SER A 27 30.80 11.95 -15.42
CA SER A 27 31.59 11.75 -14.20
C SER A 27 30.92 12.39 -12.98
N PHE A 28 30.19 13.49 -13.16
CA PHE A 28 29.41 14.16 -12.11
C PHE A 28 28.08 13.47 -11.75
N THR A 29 27.51 12.68 -12.66
CA THR A 29 26.22 11.98 -12.44
C THR A 29 26.39 10.61 -11.76
N SER A 30 27.62 10.07 -11.72
CA SER A 30 27.91 8.75 -11.18
C SER A 30 27.71 8.61 -9.66
N SER A 31 27.66 9.71 -8.91
CA SER A 31 27.53 9.68 -7.45
C SER A 31 26.14 10.08 -6.93
N THR A 32 25.14 10.37 -7.77
CA THR A 32 23.82 10.80 -7.24
C THR A 32 22.58 10.50 -8.10
N VAL A 33 22.70 9.82 -9.25
CA VAL A 33 21.53 9.54 -10.11
C VAL A 33 21.52 8.08 -10.54
N ALA A 34 21.27 7.19 -9.57
CA ALA A 34 20.83 5.82 -9.82
C ALA A 34 19.38 5.65 -9.37
N SER A 35 18.47 6.47 -9.89
CA SER A 35 17.00 6.25 -9.88
C SER A 35 16.29 7.46 -10.49
N SER A 36 16.23 7.55 -11.82
CA SER A 36 15.14 8.22 -12.54
C SER A 36 15.38 8.13 -14.04
N SER A 37 14.46 7.44 -14.73
CA SER A 37 14.24 7.60 -16.17
C SER A 37 13.53 8.95 -16.41
N SER A 38 14.26 10.07 -16.36
CA SER A 38 13.63 11.39 -16.26
C SER A 38 13.20 12.04 -17.58
N MET A 39 13.79 11.72 -18.73
CA MET A 39 13.40 12.40 -19.99
C MET A 39 12.15 11.82 -20.67
N ALA A 40 11.86 10.52 -20.55
CA ALA A 40 10.63 9.93 -21.08
C ALA A 40 9.36 10.42 -20.35
N ALA A 41 9.53 11.09 -19.21
CA ALA A 41 8.46 11.67 -18.40
C ALA A 41 8.19 13.16 -18.70
N VAL A 42 9.02 13.83 -19.50
CA VAL A 42 8.76 15.23 -19.91
C VAL A 42 7.68 15.21 -21.00
N PRO A 43 6.52 15.89 -20.81
CA PRO A 43 5.48 15.96 -21.83
C PRO A 43 6.03 16.46 -23.16
N ALA A 44 5.64 15.84 -24.28
CA ALA A 44 6.17 16.16 -25.62
C ALA A 44 6.07 17.66 -25.96
N ALA A 45 5.03 18.35 -25.46
CA ALA A 45 4.83 19.79 -25.63
C ALA A 45 5.93 20.66 -24.98
N ASN A 46 6.63 20.15 -23.96
CA ASN A 46 7.61 20.89 -23.17
C ASN A 46 9.06 20.58 -23.57
N GLN A 47 9.27 19.54 -24.39
CA GLN A 47 10.61 19.09 -24.78
C GLN A 47 11.35 20.12 -25.65
N ALA A 48 10.63 20.83 -26.54
CA ALA A 48 11.23 21.85 -27.40
C ALA A 48 11.72 23.08 -26.62
N GLY A 49 10.97 23.51 -25.61
CA GLY A 49 11.36 24.63 -24.72
C GLY A 49 12.56 24.27 -23.83
N LEU A 50 12.57 23.05 -23.29
CA LEU A 50 13.71 22.51 -22.55
C LEU A 50 14.99 22.51 -23.42
N LEU A 51 14.88 22.03 -24.66
CA LEU A 51 16.01 21.96 -25.57
C LEU A 51 16.60 23.35 -25.86
N LEU A 52 15.75 24.35 -26.08
CA LEU A 52 16.16 25.73 -26.35
C LEU A 52 16.95 26.33 -25.19
N LYS A 53 16.44 26.18 -23.95
CA LYS A 53 17.09 26.74 -22.76
C LYS A 53 18.41 26.05 -22.42
N VAL A 54 18.50 24.73 -22.62
CA VAL A 54 19.77 24.00 -22.48
C VAL A 54 20.79 24.47 -23.52
N GLN A 55 20.35 24.77 -24.76
CA GLN A 55 21.22 25.35 -25.79
C GLN A 55 21.69 26.77 -25.45
N GLU A 56 20.84 27.60 -24.86
CA GLU A 56 21.19 28.95 -24.39
C GLU A 56 22.22 28.91 -23.26
N ALA A 57 22.05 28.00 -22.29
CA ALA A 57 22.99 27.78 -21.20
C ALA A 57 24.38 27.34 -21.69
N ILE A 58 24.44 26.49 -22.73
CA ILE A 58 25.69 26.09 -23.40
C ILE A 58 26.32 27.28 -24.12
N LYS A 59 25.54 28.07 -24.86
CA LYS A 59 26.03 29.28 -25.56
C LYS A 59 26.55 30.36 -24.60
N ALA A 60 26.01 30.42 -23.39
CA ALA A 60 26.45 31.34 -22.34
C ALA A 60 27.82 30.97 -21.71
N GLY A 61 28.41 29.82 -22.08
CA GLY A 61 29.74 29.42 -21.60
C GLY A 61 29.78 29.07 -20.11
N LEU A 62 28.67 28.58 -19.56
CA LEU A 62 28.61 28.21 -18.15
C LEU A 62 29.61 27.08 -17.83
N PRO A 63 30.33 27.15 -16.69
CA PRO A 63 31.17 26.05 -16.24
C PRO A 63 30.33 24.80 -15.97
N ASP A 64 30.92 23.61 -16.16
CA ASP A 64 30.22 22.32 -16.23
C ASP A 64 29.25 22.06 -15.06
N LYS A 65 29.61 22.47 -13.84
CA LYS A 65 28.76 22.33 -12.65
C LYS A 65 27.50 23.21 -12.72
N ALA A 66 27.67 24.47 -13.13
CA ALA A 66 26.55 25.40 -13.28
C ALA A 66 25.63 25.00 -14.45
N LEU A 67 26.21 24.45 -15.53
CA LEU A 67 25.44 23.88 -16.63
C LEU A 67 24.62 22.66 -16.18
N ALA A 68 25.21 21.74 -15.41
CA ALA A 68 24.49 20.58 -14.86
C ALA A 68 23.34 21.00 -13.93
N ASP A 69 23.56 21.99 -13.06
CA ASP A 69 22.52 22.53 -12.18
C ASP A 69 21.39 23.22 -12.97
N THR A 70 21.73 23.93 -14.06
CA THR A 70 20.78 24.60 -14.95
C THR A 70 19.93 23.60 -15.72
N VAL A 71 20.56 22.56 -16.31
CA VAL A 71 19.85 21.47 -16.99
C VAL A 71 18.91 20.76 -16.01
N LYS A 72 19.35 20.51 -14.77
CA LYS A 72 18.52 19.89 -13.74
C LYS A 72 17.31 20.75 -13.38
N SER A 73 17.51 22.06 -13.22
CA SER A 73 16.43 23.03 -12.95
C SER A 73 15.44 23.10 -14.11
N GLU A 74 15.92 23.16 -15.35
CA GLU A 74 15.04 23.28 -16.51
C GLU A 74 14.31 21.97 -16.83
N VAL A 75 14.92 20.81 -16.56
CA VAL A 75 14.21 19.52 -16.60
C VAL A 75 13.10 19.50 -15.55
N SER A 76 13.35 19.96 -14.32
CA SER A 76 12.32 20.10 -13.27
C SER A 76 11.17 21.00 -13.72
N HIS A 77 11.51 22.17 -14.28
CA HIS A 77 10.54 23.13 -14.79
C HIS A 77 9.71 22.58 -15.96
N ALA A 78 10.36 21.93 -16.93
CA ALA A 78 9.72 21.33 -18.10
C ALA A 78 8.85 20.10 -17.74
N MET A 79 9.16 19.43 -16.64
CA MET A 79 8.31 18.40 -16.02
C MET A 79 7.11 18.99 -15.27
N GLY A 80 6.94 20.31 -15.22
CA GLY A 80 5.88 20.97 -14.46
C GLY A 80 6.01 20.78 -12.95
N ALA A 81 7.22 20.47 -12.46
CA ALA A 81 7.47 20.28 -11.04
C ALA A 81 7.53 21.60 -10.25
N ASP A 82 7.68 22.73 -10.95
CA ASP A 82 7.86 24.05 -10.33
C ASP A 82 6.52 24.80 -10.10
N SER A 83 5.42 24.34 -10.70
CA SER A 83 4.08 24.85 -10.40
C SER A 83 3.17 23.75 -9.89
N GLU A 84 2.81 23.86 -8.60
CA GLU A 84 1.80 23.00 -8.01
C GLU A 84 0.48 23.15 -8.80
N PRO A 85 -0.12 22.06 -9.28
CA PRO A 85 -1.32 22.12 -10.11
C PRO A 85 -2.49 22.68 -9.30
N ASP A 86 -3.41 23.37 -9.97
CA ASP A 86 -4.49 24.11 -9.30
C ASP A 86 -5.29 23.24 -8.33
N SER A 87 -5.56 21.97 -8.66
CA SER A 87 -6.23 21.04 -7.75
C SER A 87 -5.48 20.78 -6.45
N LEU A 88 -4.14 20.79 -6.44
CA LEU A 88 -3.35 20.62 -5.21
C LEU A 88 -3.36 21.93 -4.38
N LYS A 89 -3.44 23.10 -5.03
CA LYS A 89 -3.62 24.38 -4.33
C LYS A 89 -5.03 24.55 -3.76
N GLU A 90 -6.06 24.11 -4.50
CA GLU A 90 -7.46 24.27 -4.11
C GLU A 90 -7.86 23.44 -2.89
N MET A 91 -7.18 22.32 -2.64
CA MET A 91 -7.59 21.33 -1.65
C MET A 91 -7.39 21.77 -0.19
N HIS A 92 -6.74 22.90 0.06
CA HIS A 92 -6.49 23.37 1.42
C HIS A 92 -6.50 24.90 1.53
N ASP A 93 -6.77 25.41 2.74
CA ASP A 93 -6.56 26.81 3.11
C ASP A 93 -5.59 26.83 4.30
N GLY A 94 -4.32 27.15 4.04
CA GLY A 94 -3.26 27.01 5.05
C GLY A 94 -3.06 25.54 5.44
N ILE A 95 -3.21 25.22 6.73
CA ILE A 95 -3.09 23.83 7.23
C ILE A 95 -4.41 23.05 7.17
N VAL A 96 -5.53 23.68 6.79
CA VAL A 96 -6.87 23.08 6.83
C VAL A 96 -7.24 22.52 5.46
N TYR A 97 -7.36 21.21 5.35
CA TYR A 97 -7.70 20.49 4.12
C TYR A 97 -9.20 20.29 3.98
N LYS A 98 -9.67 20.49 2.75
CA LYS A 98 -11.03 20.26 2.24
C LYS A 98 -11.23 18.79 1.90
N PHE A 99 -12.49 18.35 1.86
CA PHE A 99 -12.84 17.01 1.36
C PHE A 99 -13.22 17.06 -0.13
N LEU A 100 -13.18 15.93 -0.83
CA LEU A 100 -13.46 15.84 -2.26
C LEU A 100 -14.79 15.13 -2.50
N VAL A 101 -15.81 15.83 -2.95
CA VAL A 101 -17.09 15.23 -3.35
C VAL A 101 -17.54 15.82 -4.69
N ASN A 102 -18.02 14.96 -5.58
CA ASN A 102 -18.49 15.32 -6.91
C ASN A 102 -17.47 16.12 -7.74
N GLY A 103 -16.17 15.82 -7.58
CA GLY A 103 -15.10 16.52 -8.29
C GLY A 103 -14.74 17.90 -7.72
N GLU A 104 -15.31 18.31 -6.58
CA GLU A 104 -15.07 19.62 -5.95
C GLU A 104 -14.42 19.49 -4.58
N TRP A 105 -13.47 20.38 -4.28
CA TRP A 105 -12.87 20.54 -2.96
C TRP A 105 -13.75 21.42 -2.09
N ARG A 106 -14.32 20.86 -1.02
CA ARG A 106 -15.36 21.51 -0.21
C ARG A 106 -14.98 21.66 1.26
N LYS A 107 -15.44 22.75 1.86
CA LYS A 107 -15.49 22.92 3.32
C LYS A 107 -16.74 22.24 3.84
N SER A 108 -16.64 21.60 5.00
CA SER A 108 -17.82 20.96 5.58
C SER A 108 -18.75 22.01 6.16
N THR A 109 -20.03 21.80 5.92
CA THR A 109 -21.15 22.54 6.53
C THR A 109 -21.18 22.40 8.05
N SER A 110 -20.47 21.42 8.62
CA SER A 110 -20.32 21.30 10.08
C SER A 110 -19.53 22.46 10.71
N GLY A 111 -18.69 23.15 9.92
CA GLY A 111 -17.76 24.16 10.43
C GLY A 111 -16.66 23.62 11.37
N ARG A 112 -16.61 22.29 11.60
CA ARG A 112 -15.65 21.64 12.49
C ARG A 112 -14.47 21.08 11.71
N THR A 113 -13.28 21.15 12.31
CA THR A 113 -12.06 20.50 11.81
C THR A 113 -11.54 19.46 12.81
N ILE A 114 -10.68 18.58 12.34
CA ILE A 114 -9.96 17.59 13.14
C ILE A 114 -8.47 17.79 12.91
N SER A 115 -7.73 18.09 13.97
CA SER A 115 -6.29 18.31 13.90
C SER A 115 -5.52 16.99 13.94
N ASN A 116 -4.52 16.88 13.08
CA ASN A 116 -3.57 15.78 13.01
C ASN A 116 -2.21 16.25 13.55
N LEU A 117 -1.65 15.48 14.46
CA LEU A 117 -0.37 15.77 15.10
C LEU A 117 0.76 15.03 14.38
N THR A 118 1.94 15.61 14.35
CA THR A 118 3.16 14.88 13.98
C THR A 118 3.43 13.77 15.01
N PRO A 119 3.75 12.53 14.59
CA PRO A 119 4.05 11.48 15.56
C PRO A 119 5.29 11.75 16.42
N TYR A 120 6.26 12.51 15.92
CA TYR A 120 7.57 12.70 16.55
C TYR A 120 7.55 13.70 17.72
N ASP A 121 7.01 14.89 17.51
CA ASP A 121 7.00 16.01 18.47
C ASP A 121 5.58 16.44 18.89
N GLU A 122 4.53 15.77 18.39
CA GLU A 122 3.13 16.00 18.76
C GLU A 122 2.60 17.41 18.45
N THR A 123 3.23 18.11 17.49
CA THR A 123 2.78 19.42 17.01
C THR A 123 1.73 19.27 15.91
N ILE A 124 0.81 20.24 15.78
CA ILE A 124 -0.22 20.19 14.73
C ILE A 124 0.46 20.34 13.37
N CYS A 125 0.32 19.33 12.51
CA CYS A 125 0.81 19.40 11.13
C CYS A 125 -0.28 19.84 10.15
N TYR A 126 -1.49 19.30 10.30
CA TYR A 126 -2.61 19.54 9.40
C TYR A 126 -3.94 19.49 10.14
N GLU A 127 -5.00 20.00 9.52
CA GLU A 127 -6.38 19.75 9.92
C GLU A 127 -7.20 19.27 8.73
N VAL A 128 -8.27 18.51 8.97
CA VAL A 128 -9.22 18.08 7.94
C VAL A 128 -10.66 18.42 8.34
N GLN A 129 -11.51 18.67 7.35
CA GLN A 129 -12.95 18.88 7.60
C GLN A 129 -13.58 17.67 8.31
N ALA A 130 -14.53 17.90 9.21
CA ALA A 130 -15.36 16.84 9.78
C ALA A 130 -16.67 16.75 8.99
N CYS A 131 -16.74 15.83 8.01
CA CYS A 131 -17.92 15.70 7.15
C CYS A 131 -19.19 15.35 7.95
N THR A 132 -20.32 15.90 7.51
CA THR A 132 -21.65 15.56 8.04
C THR A 132 -22.21 14.29 7.40
N ARG A 133 -23.35 13.80 7.90
CA ARG A 133 -24.05 12.65 7.30
C ARG A 133 -24.62 13.00 5.93
N GLU A 134 -25.13 14.22 5.78
CA GLU A 134 -25.70 14.73 4.53
C GLU A 134 -24.64 14.82 3.42
N GLU A 135 -23.41 15.22 3.77
CA GLU A 135 -22.27 15.23 2.84
C GLU A 135 -21.83 13.82 2.45
N ILE A 136 -21.98 12.84 3.35
CA ILE A 136 -21.73 11.42 3.06
C ILE A 136 -22.83 10.86 2.14
N ASP A 137 -24.09 11.21 2.38
CA ASP A 137 -25.21 10.82 1.52
C ASP A 137 -25.02 11.36 0.11
N GLU A 138 -24.58 12.61 -0.02
CA GLU A 138 -24.23 13.23 -1.29
C GLU A 138 -23.07 12.51 -1.98
N ALA A 139 -22.03 12.13 -1.24
CA ALA A 139 -20.91 11.35 -1.77
C ALA A 139 -21.37 10.01 -2.36
N TYR A 140 -22.28 9.29 -1.68
CA TYR A 140 -22.85 8.06 -2.22
C TYR A 140 -23.78 8.30 -3.40
N ALA A 141 -24.64 9.32 -3.34
CA ALA A 141 -25.58 9.64 -4.41
C ALA A 141 -24.85 9.99 -5.72
N THR A 142 -23.82 10.82 -5.63
CA THR A 142 -22.98 11.22 -6.76
C THR A 142 -22.13 10.06 -7.27
N ALA A 143 -21.60 9.21 -6.37
CA ALA A 143 -20.94 7.95 -6.75
C ALA A 143 -21.84 7.04 -7.57
N HIS A 144 -23.10 6.83 -7.16
CA HIS A 144 -24.05 6.02 -7.93
C HIS A 144 -24.35 6.61 -9.31
N ALA A 145 -24.51 7.93 -9.40
CA ALA A 145 -24.73 8.60 -10.68
C ALA A 145 -23.54 8.39 -11.63
N ALA A 146 -22.32 8.65 -11.15
CA ALA A 146 -21.09 8.47 -11.91
C ALA A 146 -20.85 7.00 -12.30
N GLN A 147 -21.10 6.07 -11.37
CA GLN A 147 -20.89 4.64 -11.57
C GLN A 147 -21.70 4.09 -12.76
N ARG A 148 -22.97 4.49 -12.90
CA ARG A 148 -23.83 4.03 -14.00
C ARG A 148 -23.29 4.42 -15.38
N VAL A 149 -22.63 5.57 -15.48
CA VAL A 149 -21.96 6.02 -16.70
C VAL A 149 -20.64 5.28 -16.85
N TRP A 150 -19.85 5.20 -15.77
CA TRP A 150 -18.52 4.58 -15.76
C TRP A 150 -18.54 3.09 -16.12
N ALA A 151 -19.55 2.35 -15.69
CA ALA A 151 -19.73 0.94 -16.05
C ALA A 151 -19.89 0.72 -17.56
N LYS A 152 -20.36 1.73 -18.30
CA LYS A 152 -20.53 1.71 -19.76
C LYS A 152 -19.32 2.26 -20.51
N THR A 153 -18.40 2.92 -19.81
CA THR A 153 -17.14 3.41 -20.40
C THR A 153 -16.33 2.23 -20.92
N PRO A 154 -15.82 2.29 -22.18
CA PRO A 154 -14.96 1.24 -22.71
C PRO A 154 -13.79 0.92 -21.78
N ILE A 155 -13.48 -0.36 -21.59
CA ILE A 155 -12.50 -0.79 -20.58
C ILE A 155 -11.12 -0.16 -20.77
N TRP A 156 -10.69 0.07 -22.01
CA TRP A 156 -9.43 0.73 -22.33
C TRP A 156 -9.40 2.22 -21.89
N LYS A 157 -10.55 2.91 -21.88
CA LYS A 157 -10.67 4.27 -21.33
C LYS A 157 -10.60 4.27 -19.80
N ARG A 158 -11.08 3.21 -19.15
CA ARG A 158 -10.91 3.02 -17.72
C ARG A 158 -9.44 2.79 -17.37
N ALA A 159 -8.73 1.98 -18.15
CA ALA A 159 -7.28 1.78 -18.04
C ALA A 159 -6.49 3.07 -18.28
N GLU A 160 -6.86 3.85 -19.30
CA GLU A 160 -6.24 5.16 -19.60
C GLU A 160 -6.30 6.12 -18.40
N LEU A 161 -7.42 6.17 -17.67
CA LEU A 161 -7.53 6.99 -16.45
C LEU A 161 -6.55 6.54 -15.37
N LEU A 162 -6.41 5.23 -15.14
CA LEU A 162 -5.49 4.70 -14.13
C LEU A 162 -4.03 5.00 -14.48
N HIS A 163 -3.64 4.85 -15.75
CA HIS A 163 -2.31 5.23 -16.22
C HIS A 163 -2.05 6.72 -16.04
N LYS A 164 -3.03 7.59 -16.35
CA LYS A 164 -2.91 9.03 -16.11
C LYS A 164 -2.72 9.35 -14.62
N ALA A 165 -3.49 8.72 -13.74
CA ALA A 165 -3.33 8.88 -12.30
C ALA A 165 -1.95 8.41 -11.82
N ALA A 166 -1.44 7.29 -12.34
CA ALA A 166 -0.10 6.81 -12.07
C ALA A 166 0.99 7.82 -12.53
N THR A 167 0.83 8.41 -13.71
CA THR A 167 1.71 9.49 -14.19
C THR A 167 1.73 10.68 -13.23
N VAL A 168 0.55 11.14 -12.79
CA VAL A 168 0.43 12.27 -11.84
C VAL A 168 1.12 11.94 -10.51
N LEU A 169 0.91 10.73 -9.96
CA LEU A 169 1.58 10.29 -8.74
C LEU A 169 3.10 10.32 -8.86
N ARG A 170 3.66 9.86 -9.99
CA ARG A 170 5.12 9.89 -10.22
C ARG A 170 5.63 11.31 -10.39
N GLN A 171 4.92 12.14 -11.14
CA GLN A 171 5.30 13.53 -11.42
C GLN A 171 5.39 14.35 -10.12
N TYR A 172 4.44 14.16 -9.20
CA TYR A 172 4.36 14.91 -7.94
C TYR A 172 4.75 14.07 -6.71
N ALA A 173 5.53 13.00 -6.89
CA ALA A 173 5.81 12.02 -5.84
C ALA A 173 6.42 12.64 -4.57
N ALA A 174 7.36 13.58 -4.71
CA ALA A 174 8.00 14.25 -3.58
C ALA A 174 7.01 15.13 -2.79
N LEU A 175 6.14 15.87 -3.49
CA LEU A 175 5.11 16.71 -2.89
C LEU A 175 4.09 15.83 -2.14
N ILE A 176 3.58 14.80 -2.80
CA ILE A 176 2.58 13.86 -2.25
C ILE A 176 3.15 13.03 -1.09
N ALA A 177 4.45 12.77 -1.05
CA ALA A 177 5.11 12.07 0.05
C ALA A 177 5.29 12.94 1.31
N THR A 178 5.22 14.27 1.17
CA THR A 178 5.38 15.21 2.30
C THR A 178 4.36 14.97 3.42
N PRO A 179 3.04 14.87 3.15
CA PRO A 179 2.08 14.54 4.19
C PRO A 179 2.30 13.13 4.76
N VAL A 180 2.71 12.13 3.97
CA VAL A 180 3.01 10.79 4.51
C VAL A 180 4.13 10.86 5.56
N LEU A 181 5.17 11.64 5.28
CA LEU A 181 6.26 11.85 6.23
C LEU A 181 5.78 12.57 7.50
N ARG A 182 5.07 13.69 7.36
CA ARG A 182 4.72 14.57 8.49
C ARG A 182 3.59 14.01 9.34
N GLU A 183 2.58 13.47 8.67
CA GLU A 183 1.33 13.02 9.27
C GLU A 183 1.44 11.60 9.83
N VAL A 184 2.20 10.70 9.20
CA VAL A 184 2.31 9.31 9.68
C VAL A 184 3.72 8.93 10.11
N GLY A 185 4.67 9.85 10.09
CA GLY A 185 6.00 9.64 10.66
C GLY A 185 6.87 8.65 9.89
N LYS A 186 6.52 8.35 8.63
CA LYS A 186 7.32 7.45 7.79
C LYS A 186 8.57 8.17 7.30
N ASN A 187 9.71 7.48 7.29
CA ASN A 187 10.95 8.08 6.83
C ASN A 187 10.87 8.54 5.36
N ARG A 188 11.65 9.57 5.01
CA ARG A 188 11.57 10.28 3.72
C ARG A 188 11.60 9.35 2.51
N LYS A 189 12.54 8.40 2.50
CA LYS A 189 12.66 7.45 1.39
C LYS A 189 11.42 6.56 1.29
N SER A 190 10.97 5.98 2.40
CA SER A 190 9.82 5.07 2.38
C SER A 190 8.50 5.79 2.08
N ALA A 191 8.37 7.06 2.47
CA ALA A 191 7.23 7.90 2.10
C ALA A 191 7.19 8.14 0.58
N TYR A 192 8.33 8.45 -0.04
CA TYR A 192 8.44 8.59 -1.50
C TYR A 192 8.17 7.25 -2.22
N ASP A 193 8.81 6.17 -1.77
CA ASP A 193 8.64 4.83 -2.33
C ASP A 193 7.16 4.38 -2.27
N GLU A 194 6.41 4.77 -1.24
CA GLU A 194 4.97 4.48 -1.14
C GLU A 194 4.19 5.10 -2.30
N VAL A 195 4.47 6.36 -2.65
CA VAL A 195 3.80 7.04 -3.76
C VAL A 195 4.13 6.37 -5.09
N VAL A 196 5.41 6.08 -5.32
CA VAL A 196 5.87 5.41 -6.55
C VAL A 196 5.27 4.02 -6.68
N ARG A 197 5.30 3.21 -5.61
CA ARG A 197 4.67 1.89 -5.58
C ARG A 197 3.16 1.97 -5.85
N THR A 198 2.50 3.03 -5.41
CA THR A 198 1.08 3.25 -5.71
C THR A 198 0.85 3.50 -7.18
N ALA A 199 1.71 4.28 -7.84
CA ALA A 199 1.63 4.47 -9.29
C ALA A 199 1.83 3.15 -10.06
N GLU A 200 2.81 2.34 -9.67
CA GLU A 200 3.03 1.00 -10.25
C GLU A 200 1.83 0.08 -10.06
N LEU A 201 1.21 0.13 -8.87
CA LEU A 201 -0.01 -0.61 -8.58
C LEU A 201 -1.16 -0.21 -9.52
N LEU A 202 -1.36 1.10 -9.75
CA LEU A 202 -2.41 1.59 -10.64
C LEU A 202 -2.17 1.18 -12.10
N ASP A 203 -0.93 1.25 -12.58
CA ASP A 203 -0.58 0.75 -13.92
C ASP A 203 -0.86 -0.74 -14.05
N PHE A 204 -0.42 -1.54 -13.07
CA PHE A 204 -0.66 -2.98 -13.08
C PHE A 204 -2.16 -3.30 -12.99
N ALA A 205 -2.94 -2.56 -12.21
CA ALA A 205 -4.40 -2.71 -12.15
C ALA A 205 -5.07 -2.40 -13.49
N ALA A 206 -4.60 -1.38 -14.21
CA ALA A 206 -5.08 -1.05 -15.54
C ALA A 206 -4.81 -2.21 -16.52
N GLU A 207 -3.58 -2.71 -16.50
CA GLU A 207 -3.13 -3.80 -17.36
C GLU A 207 -3.84 -5.13 -17.05
N GLU A 208 -3.94 -5.52 -15.79
CA GLU A 208 -4.60 -6.76 -15.41
C GLU A 208 -6.10 -6.68 -15.68
N GLY A 209 -6.72 -5.54 -15.40
CA GLY A 209 -8.16 -5.37 -15.55
C GLY A 209 -8.67 -5.44 -16.99
N VAL A 210 -7.87 -5.04 -18.00
CA VAL A 210 -8.26 -5.25 -19.41
C VAL A 210 -8.21 -6.72 -19.84
N ARG A 211 -7.63 -7.61 -19.02
CA ARG A 211 -7.47 -9.05 -19.31
C ARG A 211 -8.41 -9.95 -18.50
N ILE A 212 -9.34 -9.35 -17.74
CA ILE A 212 -10.37 -10.10 -17.04
C ILE A 212 -11.42 -10.58 -18.05
N ASN A 213 -11.23 -11.81 -18.51
CA ASN A 213 -12.06 -12.43 -19.53
C ASN A 213 -13.31 -13.08 -18.93
N GLY A 214 -14.36 -13.15 -19.75
CA GLY A 214 -15.54 -13.97 -19.48
C GLY A 214 -15.35 -15.42 -19.91
N GLU A 215 -16.41 -16.21 -19.74
CA GLU A 215 -16.44 -17.63 -20.09
C GLU A 215 -17.68 -17.94 -20.94
N VAL A 216 -17.62 -19.04 -21.68
CA VAL A 216 -18.77 -19.57 -22.43
C VAL A 216 -18.96 -21.03 -22.06
N MET A 217 -20.19 -21.39 -21.66
CA MET A 217 -20.53 -22.73 -21.20
C MET A 217 -21.68 -23.32 -22.03
N SER A 218 -21.56 -24.59 -22.42
CA SER A 218 -22.58 -25.34 -23.15
C SER A 218 -23.40 -26.22 -22.20
N SER A 219 -24.71 -26.35 -22.42
CA SER A 219 -25.58 -27.10 -21.51
C SER A 219 -25.29 -28.59 -21.45
N ASP A 220 -24.76 -29.19 -22.51
CA ASP A 220 -24.43 -30.63 -22.61
C ASP A 220 -23.19 -31.04 -21.81
N ALA A 221 -22.50 -30.09 -21.18
CA ALA A 221 -21.50 -30.40 -20.15
C ALA A 221 -22.13 -31.01 -18.88
N TRP A 222 -23.45 -30.91 -18.71
CA TRP A 222 -24.18 -31.53 -17.60
C TRP A 222 -24.98 -32.76 -18.06
N VAL A 223 -24.89 -33.84 -17.28
CA VAL A 223 -25.56 -35.11 -17.58
C VAL A 223 -27.08 -34.91 -17.76
N GLY A 224 -27.61 -35.41 -18.88
CA GLY A 224 -29.04 -35.37 -19.19
C GLY A 224 -29.53 -34.08 -19.88
N GLN A 225 -28.65 -33.12 -20.15
CA GLN A 225 -28.99 -31.93 -20.93
C GLN A 225 -28.64 -32.09 -22.42
N LYS A 226 -29.48 -31.56 -23.30
CA LYS A 226 -29.17 -31.44 -24.74
C LYS A 226 -28.20 -30.28 -24.97
N ARG A 227 -27.47 -30.31 -26.09
CA ARG A 227 -26.62 -29.20 -26.55
C ARG A 227 -27.42 -28.09 -27.25
N ASN A 228 -28.35 -27.46 -26.53
CA ASN A 228 -29.25 -26.44 -27.09
C ASN A 228 -29.26 -25.12 -26.29
N LYS A 229 -28.36 -24.94 -25.32
CA LYS A 229 -28.21 -23.68 -24.60
C LYS A 229 -26.75 -23.30 -24.46
N LEU A 230 -26.47 -22.01 -24.62
CA LEU A 230 -25.15 -21.41 -24.47
C LEU A 230 -25.22 -20.31 -23.41
N ALA A 231 -24.53 -20.50 -22.29
CA ALA A 231 -24.36 -19.45 -21.29
C ALA A 231 -23.13 -18.62 -21.60
N ILE A 232 -23.28 -17.32 -21.77
CA ILE A 232 -22.17 -16.36 -21.84
C ILE A 232 -22.06 -15.72 -20.46
N VAL A 233 -20.88 -15.83 -19.86
CA VAL A 233 -20.58 -15.42 -18.50
C VAL A 233 -19.62 -14.24 -18.55
N GLU A 234 -20.02 -13.12 -17.95
CA GLU A 234 -19.25 -11.88 -17.86
C GLU A 234 -19.05 -11.46 -16.40
N ARG A 235 -18.06 -10.59 -16.16
CA ARG A 235 -17.89 -9.92 -14.87
C ARG A 235 -18.40 -8.48 -14.97
N VAL A 236 -19.29 -8.10 -14.07
CA VAL A 236 -19.88 -6.75 -13.98
C VAL A 236 -19.51 -6.09 -12.65
N PRO A 237 -19.40 -4.75 -12.55
CA PRO A 237 -19.08 -4.08 -11.30
C PRO A 237 -20.10 -4.38 -10.19
N VAL A 238 -19.65 -4.35 -8.93
CA VAL A 238 -20.53 -4.48 -7.76
C VAL A 238 -21.43 -3.25 -7.57
N GLY A 239 -20.97 -2.06 -7.98
CA GLY A 239 -21.65 -0.77 -7.82
C GLY A 239 -20.71 0.28 -7.21
N VAL A 240 -21.04 0.81 -6.03
CA VAL A 240 -20.18 1.73 -5.27
C VAL A 240 -19.39 0.96 -4.21
N VAL A 241 -18.07 1.12 -4.22
CA VAL A 241 -17.16 0.50 -3.25
C VAL A 241 -16.82 1.52 -2.16
N LEU A 242 -17.04 1.15 -0.90
CA LEU A 242 -16.53 1.89 0.25
C LEU A 242 -15.09 1.46 0.53
N CYS A 243 -14.14 2.37 0.34
CA CYS A 243 -12.72 2.15 0.58
C CYS A 243 -12.32 2.76 1.93
N ILE A 244 -11.77 1.96 2.83
CA ILE A 244 -11.30 2.40 4.15
C ILE A 244 -9.83 1.96 4.31
N PRO A 245 -8.85 2.83 3.99
CA PRO A 245 -7.43 2.54 4.20
C PRO A 245 -7.00 2.84 5.66
N PRO A 246 -5.89 2.25 6.12
CA PRO A 246 -5.31 2.50 7.43
C PRO A 246 -4.33 3.69 7.37
N PHE A 247 -3.82 4.09 8.53
CA PHE A 247 -2.81 5.16 8.60
C PHE A 247 -1.43 4.75 8.07
N ASN A 248 -1.05 3.47 8.16
CA ASN A 248 0.35 3.07 7.99
C ASN A 248 0.84 3.10 6.54
N TYR A 249 -0.08 3.01 5.57
CA TYR A 249 0.17 3.22 4.15
C TYR A 249 -1.05 3.93 3.53
N PRO A 250 -1.26 5.22 3.87
CA PRO A 250 -2.51 5.93 3.61
C PRO A 250 -2.72 6.23 2.12
N ILE A 251 -1.67 6.12 1.30
CA ILE A 251 -1.73 6.27 -0.16
C ILE A 251 -1.77 4.89 -0.79
N ASN A 252 -0.80 4.01 -0.48
CA ASN A 252 -0.69 2.72 -1.16
C ASN A 252 -1.86 1.78 -0.88
N LEU A 253 -2.30 1.67 0.37
CA LEU A 253 -3.44 0.83 0.71
C LEU A 253 -4.79 1.45 0.31
N CYS A 254 -4.83 2.74 0.02
CA CYS A 254 -5.97 3.37 -0.64
C CYS A 254 -5.98 3.07 -2.15
N GLY A 255 -4.85 3.26 -2.83
CA GLY A 255 -4.68 2.96 -4.26
C GLY A 255 -4.93 1.48 -4.58
N SER A 256 -4.53 0.57 -3.68
CA SER A 256 -4.81 -0.87 -3.78
C SER A 256 -6.30 -1.23 -3.82
N LYS A 257 -7.17 -0.30 -3.41
CA LYS A 257 -8.63 -0.45 -3.43
C LYS A 257 -9.23 0.29 -4.61
N ILE A 258 -8.82 1.55 -4.80
CA ILE A 258 -9.35 2.40 -5.87
C ILE A 258 -9.03 1.83 -7.26
N GLY A 259 -7.77 1.44 -7.52
CA GLY A 259 -7.35 0.93 -8.83
C GLY A 259 -8.23 -0.23 -9.31
N PRO A 260 -8.29 -1.35 -8.56
CA PRO A 260 -9.17 -2.48 -8.86
C PRO A 260 -10.65 -2.12 -8.96
N ALA A 261 -11.15 -1.23 -8.09
CA ALA A 261 -12.57 -0.82 -8.11
C ALA A 261 -12.90 -0.12 -9.43
N LEU A 262 -12.09 0.86 -9.83
CA LEU A 262 -12.34 1.68 -11.02
C LEU A 262 -12.19 0.87 -12.31
N ILE A 263 -11.17 0.01 -12.43
CA ILE A 263 -10.99 -0.80 -13.65
C ILE A 263 -12.10 -1.84 -13.83
N ALA A 264 -12.66 -2.36 -12.72
CA ALA A 264 -13.84 -3.22 -12.72
C ALA A 264 -15.14 -2.47 -13.09
N GLY A 265 -15.14 -1.13 -13.11
CA GLY A 265 -16.30 -0.30 -13.46
C GLY A 265 -17.12 0.21 -12.28
N ASN A 266 -16.56 0.20 -11.07
CA ASN A 266 -17.19 0.77 -9.88
C ASN A 266 -16.88 2.26 -9.74
N ALA A 267 -17.68 2.97 -8.94
CA ALA A 267 -17.26 4.23 -8.33
C ALA A 267 -16.83 3.97 -6.87
N VAL A 268 -16.13 4.93 -6.26
CA VAL A 268 -15.62 4.78 -4.90
C VAL A 268 -16.04 5.94 -3.99
N VAL A 269 -16.36 5.58 -2.76
CA VAL A 269 -16.40 6.50 -1.62
C VAL A 269 -15.26 6.08 -0.70
N VAL A 270 -14.32 6.99 -0.46
CA VAL A 270 -13.14 6.73 0.38
C VAL A 270 -13.37 7.41 1.72
N LYS A 271 -13.36 6.63 2.80
CA LYS A 271 -13.20 7.20 4.14
C LYS A 271 -11.74 7.13 4.52
N THR A 272 -11.09 8.28 4.63
CA THR A 272 -9.68 8.34 5.02
C THR A 272 -9.46 7.75 6.43
N PRO A 273 -8.25 7.29 6.80
CA PRO A 273 -7.91 7.24 8.23
C PRO A 273 -7.95 8.68 8.80
N THR A 274 -8.15 8.84 10.11
CA THR A 274 -8.08 10.20 10.71
C THR A 274 -6.63 10.70 10.64
N GLN A 275 -5.68 9.94 11.18
CA GLN A 275 -4.25 10.15 10.97
C GLN A 275 -3.86 9.56 9.61
N GLY A 276 -3.32 10.36 8.70
CA GLY A 276 -3.08 9.96 7.29
C GLY A 276 -4.14 10.50 6.32
N ALA A 277 -5.10 11.29 6.80
CA ALA A 277 -6.18 11.84 6.00
C ALA A 277 -5.66 12.73 4.86
N VAL A 278 -4.70 13.61 5.14
CA VAL A 278 -4.13 14.51 4.14
C VAL A 278 -3.40 13.72 3.06
N SER A 279 -2.66 12.69 3.46
CA SER A 279 -2.02 11.78 2.52
C SER A 279 -3.04 11.11 1.58
N THR A 280 -4.16 10.61 2.11
CA THR A 280 -5.23 10.01 1.27
C THR A 280 -5.91 11.05 0.36
N LEU A 281 -6.10 12.30 0.82
CA LEU A 281 -6.66 13.36 -0.01
C LEU A 281 -5.76 13.67 -1.23
N HIS A 282 -4.43 13.60 -1.09
CA HIS A 282 -3.52 13.79 -2.22
C HIS A 282 -3.67 12.71 -3.30
N LEU A 283 -4.02 11.48 -2.91
CA LEU A 283 -4.41 10.46 -3.90
C LEU A 283 -5.70 10.84 -4.63
N GLY A 284 -6.70 11.39 -3.92
CA GLY A 284 -7.90 11.96 -4.54
C GLY A 284 -7.58 13.08 -5.53
N ALA A 285 -6.66 13.98 -5.18
CA ALA A 285 -6.16 15.03 -6.07
C ALA A 285 -5.51 14.44 -7.34
N ALA A 286 -4.72 13.36 -7.21
CA ALA A 286 -4.11 12.71 -8.36
C ALA A 286 -5.16 12.18 -9.35
N PHE A 287 -6.25 11.58 -8.87
CA PHE A 287 -7.37 11.15 -9.72
C PHE A 287 -8.14 12.33 -10.34
N LYS A 288 -8.35 13.42 -9.60
CA LYS A 288 -8.97 14.64 -10.13
C LYS A 288 -8.12 15.25 -11.26
N ILE A 289 -6.81 15.39 -11.06
CA ILE A 289 -5.86 15.90 -12.07
C ILE A 289 -5.81 14.97 -13.29
N ALA A 290 -5.88 13.65 -13.08
CA ALA A 290 -5.94 12.67 -14.16
C ALA A 290 -7.23 12.72 -15.00
N GLY A 291 -8.22 13.52 -14.58
CA GLY A 291 -9.49 13.71 -15.28
C GLY A 291 -10.56 12.69 -14.89
N ALA A 292 -10.55 12.19 -13.65
CA ALA A 292 -11.64 11.36 -13.15
C ALA A 292 -12.97 12.14 -13.25
N PRO A 293 -14.04 11.54 -13.84
CA PRO A 293 -15.35 12.17 -13.89
C PRO A 293 -15.86 12.58 -12.49
N PRO A 294 -16.59 13.70 -12.38
CA PRO A 294 -17.25 14.11 -11.14
C PRO A 294 -18.03 12.95 -10.51
N GLY A 295 -17.80 12.73 -9.21
CA GLY A 295 -18.45 11.67 -8.43
C GLY A 295 -17.84 10.29 -8.58
N LEU A 296 -16.89 10.05 -9.50
CA LEU A 296 -16.27 8.72 -9.64
C LEU A 296 -15.41 8.36 -8.43
N VAL A 297 -14.68 9.33 -7.90
CA VAL A 297 -13.85 9.23 -6.69
C VAL A 297 -14.29 10.32 -5.71
N ASN A 298 -14.93 9.92 -4.62
CA ASN A 298 -15.26 10.81 -3.51
C ASN A 298 -14.39 10.45 -2.30
N VAL A 299 -13.85 11.44 -1.61
CA VAL A 299 -13.00 11.27 -0.43
C VAL A 299 -13.56 12.10 0.71
N VAL A 300 -14.06 11.43 1.75
CA VAL A 300 -14.67 12.04 2.93
C VAL A 300 -13.76 11.91 4.15
N THR A 301 -13.74 12.96 4.96
CA THR A 301 -12.90 13.06 6.17
C THR A 301 -13.77 13.14 7.43
N GLY A 302 -13.22 12.75 8.57
CA GLY A 302 -13.96 12.64 9.82
C GLY A 302 -13.34 11.65 10.80
N LYS A 303 -13.81 11.63 12.04
CA LYS A 303 -13.40 10.60 13.02
C LYS A 303 -14.17 9.31 12.75
N GLY A 304 -13.47 8.17 12.80
CA GLY A 304 -14.11 6.86 12.65
C GLY A 304 -15.23 6.62 13.66
N SER A 305 -15.07 7.12 14.88
CA SER A 305 -16.10 7.05 15.94
C SER A 305 -17.35 7.88 15.66
N GLU A 306 -17.29 8.87 14.76
CA GLU A 306 -18.43 9.75 14.44
C GLU A 306 -19.16 9.30 13.17
N ILE A 307 -18.40 8.91 12.14
CA ILE A 307 -18.98 8.62 10.81
C ILE A 307 -18.76 7.19 10.31
N GLY A 308 -17.94 6.38 10.98
CA GLY A 308 -17.56 5.04 10.52
C GLY A 308 -18.75 4.08 10.43
N ASP A 309 -19.54 3.99 11.50
CA ASP A 309 -20.75 3.16 11.52
C ASP A 309 -21.75 3.58 10.45
N TYR A 310 -21.94 4.89 10.28
CA TYR A 310 -22.85 5.45 9.28
C TYR A 310 -22.42 5.05 7.85
N LEU A 311 -21.13 5.22 7.52
CA LEU A 311 -20.58 4.86 6.21
C LEU A 311 -20.72 3.38 5.89
N VAL A 312 -20.42 2.51 6.86
CA VAL A 312 -20.44 1.04 6.70
C VAL A 312 -21.86 0.49 6.58
N GLN A 313 -22.83 1.11 7.27
CA GLN A 313 -24.25 0.73 7.22
C GLN A 313 -25.01 1.41 6.09
N HIS A 314 -24.40 2.36 5.38
CA HIS A 314 -25.09 3.16 4.38
C HIS A 314 -25.60 2.27 3.23
N PRO A 315 -26.88 2.37 2.83
CA PRO A 315 -27.48 1.50 1.80
C PRO A 315 -26.87 1.70 0.41
N GLY A 316 -26.14 2.80 0.19
CA GLY A 316 -25.40 3.05 -1.04
C GLY A 316 -24.09 2.28 -1.18
N ALA A 317 -23.58 1.63 -0.13
CA ALA A 317 -22.41 0.76 -0.27
C ALA A 317 -22.81 -0.57 -0.93
N ASN A 318 -22.03 -1.03 -1.91
CA ASN A 318 -22.24 -2.33 -2.56
C ASN A 318 -21.11 -3.33 -2.32
N LEU A 319 -19.97 -2.87 -1.78
CA LEU A 319 -18.86 -3.65 -1.24
C LEU A 319 -18.08 -2.78 -0.27
N ILE A 320 -17.52 -3.37 0.78
CA ILE A 320 -16.63 -2.67 1.72
C ILE A 320 -15.23 -3.29 1.63
N SER A 321 -14.25 -2.46 1.27
CA SER A 321 -12.83 -2.81 1.27
C SER A 321 -12.13 -2.08 2.42
N PHE A 322 -11.79 -2.83 3.46
CA PHE A 322 -11.25 -2.30 4.72
C PHE A 322 -9.86 -2.86 4.99
N THR A 323 -8.93 -2.00 5.40
CA THR A 323 -7.69 -2.44 6.03
C THR A 323 -7.51 -1.71 7.36
N GLY A 324 -7.19 -2.44 8.43
CA GLY A 324 -7.03 -1.85 9.76
C GLY A 324 -6.77 -2.88 10.86
N GLY A 325 -6.95 -2.48 12.11
CA GLY A 325 -6.82 -3.40 13.26
C GLY A 325 -8.13 -4.14 13.57
N ALA A 326 -8.29 -4.52 14.83
CA ALA A 326 -9.46 -5.26 15.33
C ALA A 326 -10.83 -4.59 15.06
N THR A 327 -10.86 -3.27 14.78
CA THR A 327 -12.09 -2.57 14.34
C THR A 327 -12.75 -3.19 13.11
N GLY A 328 -11.99 -3.90 12.26
CA GLY A 328 -12.57 -4.62 11.13
C GLY A 328 -13.57 -5.72 11.52
N ILE A 329 -13.41 -6.32 12.71
CA ILE A 329 -14.37 -7.28 13.26
C ILE A 329 -15.71 -6.61 13.55
N ASP A 330 -15.70 -5.36 14.03
CA ASP A 330 -16.93 -4.61 14.25
C ASP A 330 -17.55 -4.13 12.93
N VAL A 331 -16.71 -3.76 11.95
CA VAL A 331 -17.17 -3.43 10.59
C VAL A 331 -17.89 -4.64 9.97
N SER A 332 -17.36 -5.86 10.11
CA SER A 332 -17.98 -7.05 9.53
C SER A 332 -19.34 -7.39 10.14
N LYS A 333 -19.53 -7.09 11.43
CA LYS A 333 -20.81 -7.26 12.15
C LYS A 333 -21.85 -6.21 11.77
N LYS A 334 -21.41 -5.00 11.42
CA LYS A 334 -22.28 -3.86 11.13
C LYS A 334 -22.58 -3.68 9.64
N ALA A 335 -21.78 -4.28 8.76
CA ALA A 335 -21.99 -4.19 7.32
C ALA A 335 -23.38 -4.74 6.93
N GLY A 336 -23.99 -4.12 5.91
CA GLY A 336 -25.19 -4.66 5.27
C GLY A 336 -24.90 -5.94 4.46
N MET A 337 -25.86 -6.37 3.64
CA MET A 337 -25.68 -7.52 2.75
C MET A 337 -24.80 -7.16 1.53
N VAL A 338 -23.51 -6.95 1.81
CA VAL A 338 -22.49 -6.58 0.83
C VAL A 338 -21.26 -7.48 1.01
N PRO A 339 -20.51 -7.78 -0.06
CA PRO A 339 -19.24 -8.46 0.07
C PRO A 339 -18.27 -7.62 0.91
N LEU A 340 -17.43 -8.30 1.68
CA LEU A 340 -16.38 -7.71 2.49
C LEU A 340 -15.02 -8.18 1.97
N GLN A 341 -14.13 -7.22 1.74
CA GLN A 341 -12.72 -7.47 1.47
C GLN A 341 -11.93 -6.84 2.62
N MET A 342 -11.41 -7.65 3.52
CA MET A 342 -10.83 -7.19 4.77
C MET A 342 -9.40 -7.68 4.96
N GLU A 343 -8.53 -6.77 5.33
CA GLU A 343 -7.15 -7.04 5.75
C GLU A 343 -6.94 -6.49 7.15
N LEU A 344 -6.72 -7.38 8.12
CA LEU A 344 -6.68 -7.03 9.53
C LEU A 344 -5.28 -7.26 10.12
N GLY A 345 -5.19 -7.27 11.45
CA GLY A 345 -3.94 -7.49 12.18
C GLY A 345 -3.30 -8.84 11.89
N GLY A 346 -1.98 -8.91 12.05
CA GLY A 346 -1.20 -10.13 11.90
C GLY A 346 -0.26 -10.32 13.07
N LYS A 347 0.10 -11.57 13.37
CA LYS A 347 1.16 -11.93 14.33
C LYS A 347 2.13 -12.88 13.64
N ASP A 348 2.63 -12.46 12.47
CA ASP A 348 3.32 -13.37 11.55
C ASP A 348 4.53 -14.02 12.22
N ALA A 349 4.49 -15.35 12.26
CA ALA A 349 5.50 -16.19 12.87
C ALA A 349 6.70 -16.35 11.94
N CYS A 350 7.90 -16.15 12.48
CA CYS A 350 9.15 -16.45 11.81
C CYS A 350 9.78 -17.69 12.48
N ILE A 351 9.69 -18.83 11.82
CA ILE A 351 10.25 -20.09 12.31
C ILE A 351 11.66 -20.27 11.73
N VAL A 352 12.66 -20.45 12.59
CA VAL A 352 14.05 -20.69 12.17
C VAL A 352 14.50 -22.06 12.67
N LEU A 353 14.82 -22.95 11.73
CA LEU A 353 15.19 -24.34 11.99
C LEU A 353 16.72 -24.52 12.07
N PRO A 354 17.23 -25.65 12.59
CA PRO A 354 18.65 -25.83 12.88
C PRO A 354 19.57 -25.71 11.65
N ASP A 355 19.08 -26.08 10.47
CA ASP A 355 19.83 -26.07 9.22
C ASP A 355 19.70 -24.73 8.46
N ALA A 356 19.03 -23.72 9.03
CA ALA A 356 18.83 -22.43 8.38
C ALA A 356 20.14 -21.66 8.14
N ASP A 357 20.18 -20.88 7.06
CA ASP A 357 21.17 -19.80 6.94
C ASP A 357 20.84 -18.68 7.94
N LEU A 358 21.61 -18.64 9.04
CA LEU A 358 21.39 -17.67 10.12
C LEU A 358 21.71 -16.22 9.71
N GLU A 359 22.56 -15.99 8.70
CA GLU A 359 22.82 -14.64 8.19
C GLU A 359 21.63 -14.13 7.38
N LEU A 360 21.07 -14.99 6.52
CA LEU A 360 19.84 -14.69 5.80
C LEU A 360 18.67 -14.48 6.76
N ALA A 361 18.46 -15.41 7.71
CA ALA A 361 17.39 -15.33 8.69
C ALA A 361 17.49 -14.08 9.57
N SER A 362 18.67 -13.77 10.13
CA SER A 362 18.85 -12.57 10.95
C SER A 362 18.61 -11.27 10.17
N THR A 363 19.02 -11.22 8.90
CA THR A 363 18.74 -10.07 8.01
C THR A 363 17.24 -9.92 7.77
N ALA A 364 16.55 -11.02 7.48
CA ALA A 364 15.11 -11.02 7.23
C ALA A 364 14.31 -10.67 8.48
N ILE A 365 14.71 -11.14 9.66
CA ILE A 365 14.10 -10.81 10.95
C ILE A 365 14.19 -9.31 11.21
N VAL A 366 15.38 -8.70 11.09
CA VAL A 366 15.55 -7.27 11.34
C VAL A 366 14.77 -6.43 10.33
N LYS A 367 14.93 -6.71 9.03
CA LYS A 367 14.21 -5.99 7.97
C LYS A 367 12.69 -6.16 8.08
N GLY A 368 12.22 -7.37 8.35
CA GLY A 368 10.81 -7.73 8.41
C GLY A 368 10.11 -7.22 9.67
N GLY A 369 10.79 -7.25 10.82
CA GLY A 369 10.23 -6.87 12.12
C GLY A 369 10.30 -5.37 12.43
N PHE A 370 11.31 -4.67 11.92
CA PHE A 370 11.55 -3.27 12.28
C PHE A 370 11.31 -2.25 11.15
N SER A 371 10.97 -2.70 9.93
CA SER A 371 10.55 -1.80 8.86
C SER A 371 9.38 -0.92 9.30
N TYR A 372 9.53 0.40 9.12
CA TYR A 372 8.58 1.41 9.60
C TYR A 372 8.25 1.27 11.10
N SER A 373 9.29 1.04 11.90
CA SER A 373 9.21 0.82 13.35
C SER A 373 8.21 -0.28 13.74
N GLY A 374 8.05 -1.32 12.92
CA GLY A 374 7.12 -2.43 13.19
C GLY A 374 5.63 -2.11 13.00
N GLN A 375 5.28 -0.94 12.45
CA GLN A 375 3.89 -0.48 12.24
C GLN A 375 3.27 -1.07 10.95
N ARG A 376 3.35 -2.39 10.80
CA ARG A 376 2.93 -3.11 9.60
C ARG A 376 2.11 -4.35 9.98
N CYS A 377 0.97 -4.54 9.32
CA CYS A 377 0.14 -5.74 9.48
C CYS A 377 0.92 -6.99 9.05
N THR A 378 1.63 -6.93 7.91
CA THR A 378 2.61 -7.96 7.52
C THR A 378 4.01 -7.62 8.00
N ALA A 379 4.49 -8.32 9.03
CA ALA A 379 5.82 -8.13 9.60
C ALA A 379 6.17 -9.34 10.45
N VAL A 380 7.46 -9.63 10.59
CA VAL A 380 7.90 -10.59 11.61
C VAL A 380 7.52 -10.04 12.97
N LYS A 381 6.58 -10.69 13.67
CA LYS A 381 6.08 -10.23 14.99
C LYS A 381 6.32 -11.20 16.12
N ILE A 382 6.80 -12.39 15.80
CA ILE A 382 7.30 -13.38 16.76
C ILE A 382 8.31 -14.27 16.06
N VAL A 383 9.44 -14.51 16.70
CA VAL A 383 10.46 -15.44 16.22
C VAL A 383 10.37 -16.71 17.04
N PHE A 384 10.22 -17.86 16.39
CA PHE A 384 10.38 -19.18 16.98
C PHE A 384 11.70 -19.77 16.48
N ALA A 385 12.68 -19.85 17.37
CA ALA A 385 14.00 -20.38 17.06
C ALA A 385 14.23 -21.70 17.79
N THR A 386 14.67 -22.73 17.09
CA THR A 386 15.02 -24.00 17.76
C THR A 386 16.19 -23.81 18.72
N ALA A 387 16.13 -24.45 19.88
CA ALA A 387 17.06 -24.22 20.99
C ALA A 387 18.54 -24.31 20.61
N GLU A 388 18.91 -25.20 19.69
CA GLU A 388 20.28 -25.39 19.20
C GLU A 388 20.88 -24.14 18.53
N ILE A 389 20.07 -23.35 17.82
CA ILE A 389 20.55 -22.19 17.04
C ILE A 389 20.13 -20.85 17.65
N ALA A 390 19.33 -20.85 18.71
CA ALA A 390 18.68 -19.67 19.26
C ALA A 390 19.68 -18.59 19.68
N ASP A 391 20.74 -18.95 20.40
CA ASP A 391 21.77 -17.98 20.85
C ASP A 391 22.54 -17.38 19.67
N ALA A 392 23.00 -18.23 18.74
CA ALA A 392 23.75 -17.80 17.56
C ALA A 392 22.90 -16.92 16.63
N LEU A 393 21.62 -17.22 16.47
CA LEU A 393 20.68 -16.39 15.73
C LEU A 393 20.47 -15.04 16.42
N LEU A 394 20.22 -15.05 17.73
CA LEU A 394 19.98 -13.84 18.51
C LEU A 394 21.17 -12.88 18.44
N GLU A 395 22.41 -13.38 18.59
CA GLU A 395 23.63 -12.58 18.47
C GLU A 395 23.69 -11.85 17.11
N LYS A 396 23.40 -12.58 16.02
CA LYS A 396 23.40 -12.00 14.66
C LYS A 396 22.29 -10.98 14.45
N VAL A 397 21.11 -11.21 15.03
CA VAL A 397 19.99 -10.26 15.01
C VAL A 397 20.38 -8.99 15.76
N LEU A 398 20.95 -9.08 16.96
CA LEU A 398 21.35 -7.93 17.77
C LEU A 398 22.46 -7.11 17.08
N ALA A 399 23.44 -7.77 16.46
CA ALA A 399 24.51 -7.10 15.72
C ALA A 399 23.98 -6.28 14.52
N LYS A 400 22.89 -6.71 13.89
CA LYS A 400 22.22 -5.97 12.81
C LYS A 400 21.29 -4.89 13.36
N LEU A 401 20.58 -5.17 14.45
CA LEU A 401 19.69 -4.22 15.11
C LEU A 401 20.44 -2.98 15.58
N ALA A 402 21.64 -3.14 16.12
CA ALA A 402 22.52 -2.06 16.56
C ALA A 402 22.94 -1.08 15.45
N LYS A 403 22.75 -1.45 14.17
CA LYS A 403 23.09 -0.61 13.01
C LYS A 403 21.91 0.27 12.57
N LEU A 404 20.70 0.05 13.09
CA LEU A 404 19.55 0.85 12.73
C LEU A 404 19.68 2.27 13.30
N THR A 405 19.50 3.25 12.44
CA THR A 405 19.44 4.66 12.83
C THR A 405 18.09 4.98 13.49
N ILE A 406 18.09 5.83 14.52
CA ILE A 406 16.90 6.16 15.31
C ILE A 406 16.80 7.68 15.36
N GLY A 407 15.67 8.25 14.93
CA GLY A 407 15.54 9.70 14.89
C GLY A 407 14.38 10.21 14.06
N HIS A 408 14.56 11.42 13.51
CA HIS A 408 13.50 12.13 12.82
C HIS A 408 13.24 11.50 11.44
N PRO A 409 11.97 11.39 10.98
CA PRO A 409 11.67 10.84 9.66
C PRO A 409 12.30 11.64 8.50
N GLU A 410 12.55 12.94 8.67
CA GLU A 410 13.21 13.80 7.69
C GLU A 410 14.68 13.49 7.47
N GLU A 411 15.36 12.97 8.50
CA GLU A 411 16.75 12.52 8.48
C GLU A 411 16.87 11.11 7.89
N ASN A 412 15.74 10.54 7.46
CA ASN A 412 15.64 9.21 6.90
C ASN A 412 16.05 8.08 7.87
N ALA A 413 15.78 8.27 9.17
CA ALA A 413 16.04 7.25 10.18
C ALA A 413 15.30 5.93 9.89
N ASP A 414 15.92 4.81 10.24
CA ASP A 414 15.32 3.47 10.10
C ASP A 414 14.16 3.28 11.09
N ILE A 415 14.37 3.74 12.33
CA ILE A 415 13.38 3.78 13.40
C ILE A 415 12.94 5.22 13.63
N THR A 416 11.63 5.42 13.48
CA THR A 416 10.92 6.68 13.69
C THR A 416 9.87 6.51 14.79
N ALA A 417 9.31 7.63 15.27
CA ALA A 417 8.28 7.60 16.30
C ALA A 417 7.05 6.79 15.87
N VAL A 418 6.45 6.06 16.82
CA VAL A 418 5.17 5.39 16.56
C VAL A 418 4.04 6.42 16.51
N ILE A 419 2.93 6.04 15.87
CA ILE A 419 1.92 6.97 15.34
C ILE A 419 1.35 7.97 16.35
N ASN A 420 1.24 7.60 17.63
CA ASN A 420 0.79 8.49 18.70
C ASN A 420 1.11 7.92 20.09
N LYS A 421 0.86 8.73 21.12
CA LYS A 421 1.05 8.37 22.53
C LYS A 421 0.29 7.12 22.96
N LYS A 422 -0.95 6.93 22.52
CA LYS A 422 -1.74 5.73 22.87
C LYS A 422 -1.06 4.45 22.36
N SER A 423 -0.51 4.48 21.14
CA SER A 423 0.26 3.37 20.57
C SER A 423 1.52 3.11 21.39
N ALA A 424 2.25 4.18 21.74
CA ALA A 424 3.48 4.05 22.50
C ALA A 424 3.25 3.50 23.92
N ASP A 425 2.19 3.97 24.61
CA ASP A 425 1.77 3.49 25.93
C ASP A 425 1.36 2.01 25.88
N TYR A 426 0.67 1.60 24.82
CA TYR A 426 0.29 0.19 24.63
C TYR A 426 1.52 -0.71 24.41
N ILE A 427 2.46 -0.31 23.54
CA ILE A 427 3.70 -1.05 23.31
C ILE A 427 4.49 -1.19 24.62
N GLU A 428 4.65 -0.09 25.36
CA GLU A 428 5.31 -0.10 26.67
C GLU A 428 4.64 -1.09 27.62
N SER A 429 3.30 -1.12 27.68
CA SER A 429 2.56 -2.06 28.53
C SER A 429 2.85 -3.54 28.19
N LEU A 430 3.08 -3.87 26.91
CA LEU A 430 3.45 -5.23 26.48
C LEU A 430 4.87 -5.59 26.90
N VAL A 431 5.81 -4.65 26.82
CA VAL A 431 7.19 -4.84 27.27
C VAL A 431 7.23 -5.07 28.78
N MET A 432 6.54 -4.22 29.56
CA MET A 432 6.50 -4.33 31.02
C MET A 432 5.81 -5.62 31.47
N ASP A 433 4.74 -6.07 30.78
CA ASP A 433 4.10 -7.36 31.06
C ASP A 433 5.08 -8.52 30.87
N ALA A 434 5.83 -8.54 29.75
CA ALA A 434 6.80 -9.58 29.46
C ALA A 434 7.95 -9.60 30.49
N GLU A 435 8.53 -8.43 30.81
CA GLU A 435 9.61 -8.30 31.80
C GLU A 435 9.14 -8.76 33.19
N SER A 436 7.96 -8.32 33.65
CA SER A 436 7.41 -8.73 34.95
C SER A 436 7.17 -10.23 35.09
N LYS A 437 7.03 -10.94 33.96
CA LYS A 437 6.82 -12.40 33.87
C LYS A 437 8.12 -13.16 33.57
N GLY A 438 9.27 -12.49 33.64
CA GLY A 438 10.60 -13.09 33.54
C GLY A 438 11.14 -13.25 32.12
N ALA A 439 10.63 -12.49 31.14
CA ALA A 439 11.32 -12.33 29.87
C ALA A 439 12.61 -11.52 30.05
N THR A 440 13.56 -11.67 29.13
CA THR A 440 14.82 -10.94 29.16
C THR A 440 14.83 -9.86 28.10
N LEU A 441 14.94 -8.60 28.53
CA LEU A 441 15.16 -7.48 27.61
C LEU A 441 16.63 -7.50 27.17
N THR A 442 16.91 -7.62 25.87
CA THR A 442 18.30 -7.69 25.37
C THR A 442 19.06 -6.38 25.57
N THR A 443 18.33 -5.28 25.71
CA THR A 443 18.81 -3.96 26.13
C THR A 443 17.74 -3.34 27.03
N PRO A 444 18.11 -2.38 27.92
CA PRO A 444 17.12 -1.67 28.70
C PRO A 444 16.07 -0.99 27.80
N TYR A 445 14.79 -1.12 28.16
CA TYR A 445 13.73 -0.44 27.43
C TYR A 445 13.94 1.08 27.45
N LYS A 446 13.88 1.71 26.27
CA LYS A 446 14.09 3.15 26.13
C LYS A 446 13.04 3.76 25.22
N ARG A 447 12.40 4.81 25.72
CA ARG A 447 11.36 5.59 25.07
C ARG A 447 11.57 7.09 25.32
N VAL A 448 11.38 7.91 24.28
CA VAL A 448 11.37 9.38 24.36
C VAL A 448 10.12 9.88 23.63
N GLY A 449 9.11 10.31 24.38
CA GLY A 449 7.79 10.64 23.79
C GLY A 449 7.22 9.43 23.05
N ASN A 450 6.98 9.54 21.75
CA ASN A 450 6.51 8.44 20.90
C ASN A 450 7.66 7.68 20.19
N LEU A 451 8.91 8.07 20.38
CA LEU A 451 10.08 7.38 19.83
C LEU A 451 10.48 6.23 20.75
N ILE A 452 10.26 5.00 20.30
CA ILE A 452 10.64 3.77 21.02
C ILE A 452 11.88 3.18 20.35
N HIS A 453 12.91 2.90 21.14
CA HIS A 453 14.11 2.24 20.64
C HIS A 453 13.81 0.78 20.29
N PRO A 454 14.41 0.24 19.22
CA PRO A 454 14.18 -1.14 18.81
C PRO A 454 14.66 -2.12 19.89
N LEU A 455 13.82 -3.10 20.22
CA LEU A 455 14.07 -4.04 21.30
C LEU A 455 13.72 -5.48 20.91
N ILE A 456 14.63 -6.41 21.18
CA ILE A 456 14.35 -7.85 21.17
C ILE A 456 14.07 -8.26 22.62
N ILE A 457 13.06 -9.10 22.80
CA ILE A 457 12.66 -9.62 24.12
C ILE A 457 12.77 -11.13 24.05
N ASP A 458 13.79 -11.68 24.69
CA ASP A 458 14.09 -13.12 24.70
C ASP A 458 13.35 -13.83 25.84
N HIS A 459 13.28 -15.16 25.75
CA HIS A 459 12.57 -16.03 26.69
C HIS A 459 11.08 -15.67 26.87
N VAL A 460 10.44 -15.22 25.78
CA VAL A 460 9.00 -14.93 25.78
C VAL A 460 8.19 -16.22 25.85
N LYS A 461 7.16 -16.25 26.71
CA LYS A 461 6.33 -17.43 27.01
C LYS A 461 4.85 -17.16 26.72
N GLU A 462 4.08 -18.24 26.60
CA GLU A 462 2.63 -18.20 26.34
C GLU A 462 1.81 -17.40 27.38
N ASN A 463 2.29 -17.22 28.61
CA ASN A 463 1.58 -16.42 29.62
C ASN A 463 1.82 -14.90 29.50
N MET A 464 2.63 -14.45 28.54
CA MET A 464 2.95 -13.04 28.31
C MET A 464 2.08 -12.48 27.18
N LYS A 465 1.55 -11.28 27.36
CA LYS A 465 0.70 -10.62 26.35
C LYS A 465 1.42 -10.46 25.02
N LEU A 466 2.71 -10.10 25.08
CA LEU A 466 3.55 -9.90 23.90
C LEU A 466 3.65 -11.15 23.01
N HIS A 467 3.43 -12.36 23.53
CA HIS A 467 3.38 -13.57 22.72
C HIS A 467 2.22 -13.54 21.71
N TRP A 468 1.07 -12.98 22.10
CA TRP A 468 -0.19 -13.04 21.35
C TRP A 468 -0.58 -11.72 20.71
N GLU A 469 -0.45 -10.62 21.45
CA GLU A 469 -0.95 -9.32 21.06
C GLU A 469 -0.01 -8.64 20.05
N GLU A 470 -0.57 -8.12 18.96
CA GLU A 470 0.18 -7.36 17.95
C GLU A 470 0.66 -6.02 18.56
N PRO A 471 1.98 -5.75 18.67
CA PRO A 471 2.46 -4.53 19.32
C PRO A 471 2.28 -3.30 18.44
N PHE A 472 2.40 -3.48 17.11
CA PHE A 472 2.46 -2.40 16.13
C PHE A 472 3.56 -1.38 16.44
N GLY A 473 4.73 -1.87 16.85
CA GLY A 473 5.86 -1.07 17.32
C GLY A 473 7.19 -1.82 17.21
N PRO A 474 8.33 -1.16 17.50
CA PRO A 474 9.65 -1.72 17.27
C PRO A 474 10.09 -2.63 18.42
N VAL A 475 9.24 -3.58 18.80
CA VAL A 475 9.52 -4.60 19.82
C VAL A 475 9.23 -5.97 19.22
N LEU A 476 10.15 -6.91 19.37
CA LEU A 476 10.04 -8.23 18.75
C LEU A 476 10.30 -9.36 19.77
N PRO A 477 9.28 -10.16 20.11
CA PRO A 477 9.45 -11.33 20.97
C PRO A 477 10.24 -12.44 20.27
N PHE A 478 11.14 -13.06 21.03
CA PHE A 478 11.96 -14.20 20.64
C PHE A 478 11.64 -15.37 21.57
N VAL A 479 11.14 -16.46 20.96
CA VAL A 479 10.67 -17.67 21.64
C VAL A 479 11.56 -18.83 21.24
N ARG A 480 12.02 -19.58 22.24
CA ARG A 480 12.87 -20.75 22.07
C ARG A 480 12.00 -22.01 22.11
N VAL A 481 12.10 -22.82 21.06
CA VAL A 481 11.30 -24.04 20.87
C VAL A 481 12.21 -25.26 20.72
N GLY A 482 11.70 -26.45 21.01
CA GLY A 482 12.40 -27.72 20.84
C GLY A 482 12.52 -28.12 19.37
N ASP A 483 11.46 -27.94 18.59
CA ASP A 483 11.41 -28.37 17.19
C ASP A 483 10.41 -27.56 16.34
N ALA A 484 10.31 -27.92 15.06
CA ALA A 484 9.40 -27.30 14.10
C ALA A 484 7.91 -27.55 14.44
N ALA A 485 7.58 -28.70 15.02
CA ALA A 485 6.19 -29.06 15.31
C ALA A 485 5.65 -28.23 16.48
N GLU A 486 6.47 -27.98 17.50
CA GLU A 486 6.15 -27.05 18.58
C GLU A 486 5.97 -25.62 18.03
N ALA A 487 6.88 -25.16 17.17
CA ALA A 487 6.80 -23.83 16.56
C ALA A 487 5.50 -23.62 15.78
N VAL A 488 5.13 -24.60 14.95
CA VAL A 488 3.87 -24.60 14.18
C VAL A 488 2.67 -24.62 15.11
N THR A 489 2.69 -25.45 16.16
CA THR A 489 1.61 -25.54 17.14
C THR A 489 1.39 -24.19 17.82
N LEU A 490 2.45 -23.53 18.27
CA LEU A 490 2.38 -22.21 18.91
C LEU A 490 1.90 -21.13 17.93
N ALA A 491 2.44 -21.10 16.71
CA ALA A 491 2.00 -20.16 15.69
C ALA A 491 0.49 -20.31 15.38
N ASN A 492 0.01 -21.54 15.29
CA ASN A 492 -1.39 -21.84 14.97
C ASN A 492 -2.37 -21.57 16.12
N LYS A 493 -1.91 -21.48 17.38
CA LYS A 493 -2.74 -21.06 18.52
C LYS A 493 -3.18 -19.59 18.43
N SER A 494 -2.46 -18.75 17.68
CA SER A 494 -2.86 -17.37 17.45
C SER A 494 -4.23 -17.29 16.77
N SER A 495 -5.06 -16.32 17.17
CA SER A 495 -6.31 -16.01 16.45
C SER A 495 -6.05 -15.32 15.11
N MET A 496 -4.83 -14.82 14.90
CA MET A 496 -4.39 -14.20 13.65
C MET A 496 -3.72 -15.23 12.72
N GLY A 497 -3.87 -15.01 11.42
CA GLY A 497 -3.34 -15.89 10.37
C GLY A 497 -3.08 -15.11 9.08
N LEU A 498 -2.37 -13.98 9.17
CA LEU A 498 -2.09 -13.14 8.00
C LEU A 498 -0.99 -13.75 7.12
N GLN A 499 0.25 -13.75 7.59
CA GLN A 499 1.36 -14.43 6.94
C GLN A 499 2.22 -15.19 7.95
N GLY A 500 3.24 -15.89 7.46
CA GLY A 500 4.31 -16.48 8.25
C GLY A 500 5.54 -16.70 7.39
N CYS A 501 6.64 -17.13 8.01
CA CYS A 501 7.81 -17.56 7.29
C CYS A 501 8.57 -18.69 7.99
N VAL A 502 9.31 -19.46 7.20
CA VAL A 502 10.19 -20.53 7.66
C VAL A 502 11.56 -20.40 7.01
N PHE A 503 12.61 -20.55 7.82
CA PHE A 503 14.01 -20.57 7.39
C PHE A 503 14.61 -21.95 7.62
N THR A 504 15.09 -22.57 6.54
CA THR A 504 15.70 -23.92 6.50
C THR A 504 16.34 -24.13 5.14
N GLN A 505 17.36 -24.99 5.04
CA GLN A 505 17.98 -25.38 3.77
C GLN A 505 17.27 -26.61 3.16
N ASP A 506 16.51 -27.35 3.95
CA ASP A 506 15.65 -28.44 3.50
C ASP A 506 14.30 -27.93 2.95
N ILE A 507 14.18 -27.90 1.62
CA ILE A 507 12.95 -27.46 0.95
C ILE A 507 11.74 -28.37 1.23
N ASN A 508 11.94 -29.67 1.45
CA ASN A 508 10.83 -30.57 1.77
C ASN A 508 10.29 -30.24 3.16
N ARG A 509 11.18 -30.00 4.13
CA ARG A 509 10.80 -29.54 5.46
C ARG A 509 10.11 -28.18 5.42
N ALA A 510 10.59 -27.24 4.59
CA ALA A 510 9.96 -25.94 4.42
C ALA A 510 8.51 -26.07 3.91
N ILE A 511 8.27 -26.92 2.91
CA ILE A 511 6.93 -27.17 2.36
C ILE A 511 6.00 -27.79 3.41
N LEU A 512 6.50 -28.76 4.20
CA LEU A 512 5.72 -29.37 5.28
C LEU A 512 5.32 -28.33 6.33
N VAL A 513 6.26 -27.50 6.81
CA VAL A 513 5.96 -26.42 7.75
C VAL A 513 4.99 -25.41 7.14
N ALA A 514 5.18 -25.04 5.87
CA ALA A 514 4.32 -24.08 5.20
C ALA A 514 2.88 -24.57 5.05
N ASN A 515 2.67 -25.87 4.77
CA ASN A 515 1.34 -26.47 4.67
C ASN A 515 0.60 -26.51 6.01
N GLU A 516 1.33 -26.68 7.11
CA GLU A 516 0.74 -26.78 8.45
C GLU A 516 0.44 -25.40 9.08
N LEU A 517 1.13 -24.33 8.64
CA LEU A 517 0.86 -22.98 9.17
C LEU A 517 -0.48 -22.44 8.66
N ALA A 518 -1.38 -22.14 9.58
CA ALA A 518 -2.72 -21.61 9.32
C ALA A 518 -2.70 -20.09 9.06
N ALA A 519 -2.03 -19.68 7.98
CA ALA A 519 -1.96 -18.30 7.53
C ALA A 519 -2.13 -18.18 6.01
N GLY A 520 -2.47 -17.00 5.52
CA GLY A 520 -2.78 -16.78 4.11
C GLY A 520 -1.59 -16.84 3.15
N THR A 521 -0.36 -16.57 3.63
CA THR A 521 0.86 -16.71 2.83
C THR A 521 2.04 -17.09 3.69
N ILE A 522 2.79 -18.12 3.28
CA ILE A 522 4.04 -18.52 3.95
C ILE A 522 5.23 -18.21 3.03
N GLN A 523 6.20 -17.49 3.57
CA GLN A 523 7.45 -17.17 2.89
C GLN A 523 8.52 -18.21 3.28
N ILE A 524 9.15 -18.85 2.29
CA ILE A 524 10.29 -19.75 2.51
C ILE A 524 11.57 -18.93 2.31
N ASN A 525 12.42 -18.89 3.33
CA ASN A 525 13.69 -18.15 3.30
C ASN A 525 13.55 -16.65 2.96
N GLY A 526 12.43 -16.04 3.36
CA GLY A 526 12.15 -14.61 3.19
C GLY A 526 11.20 -14.09 4.28
N PRO A 527 11.21 -12.78 4.58
CA PRO A 527 10.30 -12.21 5.57
C PRO A 527 8.87 -12.03 5.00
N PRO A 528 7.83 -11.97 5.86
CA PRO A 528 6.49 -11.58 5.47
C PRO A 528 6.48 -10.25 4.70
N ALA A 529 5.77 -10.26 3.57
CA ALA A 529 5.64 -9.14 2.66
C ALA A 529 4.30 -9.22 1.95
N ARG A 530 3.56 -8.11 1.96
CA ARG A 530 2.33 -7.95 1.16
C ARG A 530 2.59 -8.15 -0.34
N GLY A 531 3.67 -7.53 -0.84
CA GLY A 531 3.99 -7.56 -2.26
C GLY A 531 4.92 -8.72 -2.65
N PRO A 532 5.23 -8.88 -3.95
CA PRO A 532 4.81 -8.03 -5.08
C PRO A 532 3.29 -7.96 -5.25
N ASP A 533 2.73 -6.80 -5.58
CA ASP A 533 1.26 -6.55 -5.46
C ASP A 533 0.36 -7.35 -6.41
N HIS A 534 0.93 -8.04 -7.40
CA HIS A 534 0.20 -8.99 -8.24
C HIS A 534 -0.02 -10.35 -7.57
N PHE A 535 0.73 -10.66 -6.50
CA PHE A 535 0.50 -11.87 -5.71
C PHE A 535 -0.82 -11.78 -4.94
N PRO A 536 -1.51 -12.90 -4.71
CA PRO A 536 -2.64 -12.94 -3.80
C PRO A 536 -2.20 -12.48 -2.41
N PHE A 537 -3.03 -11.66 -1.78
CA PHE A 537 -2.86 -11.25 -0.40
C PHE A 537 -4.14 -11.58 0.37
N THR A 538 -4.05 -12.49 1.33
CA THR A 538 -5.21 -12.91 2.12
C THR A 538 -4.79 -13.13 3.57
N GLY A 539 -5.72 -12.92 4.48
CA GLY A 539 -5.57 -13.28 5.89
C GLY A 539 -6.62 -14.32 6.26
N PHE A 540 -6.18 -15.36 6.95
CA PHE A 540 -7.07 -16.37 7.52
C PHE A 540 -7.49 -15.96 8.93
N LYS A 541 -8.48 -16.66 9.50
CA LYS A 541 -9.00 -16.41 10.85
C LYS A 541 -9.40 -14.93 11.02
N ASP A 542 -8.99 -14.30 12.12
CA ASP A 542 -9.29 -12.88 12.40
C ASP A 542 -8.44 -11.91 11.56
N SER A 543 -7.52 -12.39 10.72
CA SER A 543 -6.64 -11.54 9.91
C SER A 543 -7.27 -11.04 8.60
N GLY A 544 -8.44 -11.54 8.19
CA GLY A 544 -9.08 -11.01 6.98
C GLY A 544 -10.30 -11.79 6.49
N ILE A 545 -10.93 -11.21 5.47
CA ILE A 545 -12.04 -11.81 4.72
C ILE A 545 -11.79 -11.52 3.24
N GLY A 546 -11.88 -12.56 2.40
CA GLY A 546 -11.61 -12.45 0.97
C GLY A 546 -10.11 -12.33 0.66
N ALA A 547 -9.81 -11.89 -0.56
CA ALA A 547 -8.43 -11.74 -1.02
C ALA A 547 -8.24 -10.37 -1.71
N GLN A 548 -7.07 -9.78 -1.47
CA GLN A 548 -6.47 -8.71 -2.25
C GLN A 548 -5.33 -9.28 -3.12
N GLY A 549 -4.51 -8.39 -3.67
CA GLY A 549 -3.68 -8.68 -4.85
C GLY A 549 -4.44 -8.26 -6.10
N ILE A 550 -3.76 -7.70 -7.11
CA ILE A 550 -4.43 -6.95 -8.18
C ILE A 550 -5.61 -7.72 -8.81
N LYS A 551 -5.36 -8.92 -9.34
CA LYS A 551 -6.39 -9.74 -9.99
C LYS A 551 -7.55 -10.06 -9.03
N TYR A 552 -7.22 -10.56 -7.84
CA TYR A 552 -8.20 -10.98 -6.83
C TYR A 552 -9.03 -9.82 -6.29
N SER A 553 -8.46 -8.61 -6.23
CA SER A 553 -9.21 -7.39 -5.91
C SER A 553 -10.19 -7.01 -7.02
N ILE A 554 -9.79 -7.10 -8.29
CA ILE A 554 -10.69 -6.83 -9.42
C ILE A 554 -11.84 -7.82 -9.42
N GLU A 555 -11.55 -9.10 -9.16
CA GLU A 555 -12.56 -10.15 -9.01
C GLU A 555 -13.49 -9.88 -7.82
N SER A 556 -12.95 -9.57 -6.64
CA SER A 556 -13.77 -9.26 -5.45
C SER A 556 -14.70 -8.06 -5.68
N MET A 557 -14.26 -7.10 -6.49
CA MET A 557 -15.01 -5.89 -6.85
C MET A 557 -15.87 -6.04 -8.10
N SER A 558 -16.14 -7.28 -8.51
CA SER A 558 -17.06 -7.60 -9.60
C SER A 558 -17.93 -8.81 -9.26
N LYS A 559 -19.06 -8.93 -9.96
CA LYS A 559 -20.03 -10.04 -9.84
C LYS A 559 -20.04 -10.81 -11.15
N VAL A 560 -20.26 -12.11 -11.04
CA VAL A 560 -20.57 -12.94 -12.21
C VAL A 560 -21.99 -12.64 -12.67
N LYS A 561 -22.15 -12.33 -13.94
CA LYS A 561 -23.44 -12.22 -14.61
C LYS A 561 -23.43 -13.12 -15.82
N SER A 562 -24.50 -13.84 -16.05
CA SER A 562 -24.65 -14.65 -17.25
C SER A 562 -25.96 -14.36 -17.97
N PHE A 563 -25.95 -14.60 -19.26
CA PHE A 563 -27.15 -14.67 -20.07
C PHE A 563 -27.09 -15.93 -20.92
N VAL A 564 -28.24 -16.57 -21.09
CA VAL A 564 -28.34 -17.86 -21.76
C VAL A 564 -29.05 -17.67 -23.10
N ILE A 565 -28.37 -18.06 -24.17
CA ILE A 565 -28.92 -18.14 -25.51
C ILE A 565 -29.51 -19.53 -25.69
N ASN A 566 -30.83 -19.63 -25.87
CA ASN A 566 -31.46 -20.87 -26.33
C ASN A 566 -31.20 -21.00 -27.83
N LEU A 567 -30.43 -22.02 -28.21
CA LEU A 567 -30.06 -22.27 -29.59
C LEU A 567 -31.23 -22.96 -30.31
N PRO A 568 -31.52 -22.62 -31.58
CA PRO A 568 -32.51 -23.34 -32.36
C PRO A 568 -32.12 -24.81 -32.50
N GLU A 569 -33.10 -25.72 -32.40
CA GLU A 569 -32.87 -27.12 -32.79
C GLU A 569 -32.59 -27.15 -34.31
N ALA A 570 -31.62 -27.96 -34.74
CA ALA A 570 -31.28 -28.06 -36.15
C ALA A 570 -32.51 -28.49 -36.97
N ALA A 571 -32.84 -27.73 -38.03
CA ALA A 571 -33.96 -28.03 -38.92
C ALA A 571 -33.82 -29.36 -39.68
N HIS A 572 -32.62 -29.96 -39.66
CA HIS A 572 -32.36 -31.29 -40.20
C HIS A 572 -32.18 -32.28 -39.05
N PRO A 573 -33.09 -33.27 -38.89
CA PRO A 573 -32.74 -34.44 -38.12
C PRO A 573 -31.52 -35.04 -38.83
N GLN A 574 -30.38 -35.10 -38.15
CA GLN A 574 -29.30 -35.94 -38.62
C GLN A 574 -29.85 -37.37 -38.59
N GLY A 575 -30.21 -37.86 -39.78
CA GLY A 575 -30.59 -39.24 -39.99
C GLY A 575 -29.46 -40.14 -39.51
N HIS A 576 -29.83 -41.15 -38.73
CA HIS A 576 -28.96 -42.23 -38.30
C HIS A 576 -28.31 -42.96 -39.47
#